data_AF-A0A7G2TG40-F1
#
_entry.id   AF-A0A7G2TG40-F1
#
_cell.length_a   1.000
_cell.length_b   1.000
_cell.length_c   1.000
_cell.angle_alpha   90.00
_cell.angle_beta   90.00
_cell.angle_gamma   90.00
#
_symmetry.space_group_name_H-M   'P 1'
#
loop_
_entity.id
_entity.type
_entity.pdbx_description
1 polymer ?
#
loop_
_entity_poly.entity_id
_entity_poly.type
_entity_poly.pdbx_seq_one_letter_code
_entity_poly.pdbx_strand_id
1 'polypeptide(L)'
;MNTLFNDVFMAVQPVLLQAISTMLMAFLVWVANTARIRYGIEIEKGLRDGLHSAAMSGVRAALSRGLSGVELNDAVIDHVIKSTPDAIARLNPARDVLETIIEGKLKEVVDGVSVRSVDVAGLRATPTVRR
;
A
#
# COMPACT_ATOMS: atom_id res chain seq x y z
N MET A 1 12.25 -50.61 43.88
CA MET A 1 12.55 -49.16 43.83
C MET A 1 11.70 -48.53 42.73
N ASN A 2 10.82 -47.61 43.15
CA ASN A 2 10.11 -46.59 42.36
C ASN A 2 8.98 -47.03 41.39
N THR A 3 8.16 -48.02 41.75
CA THR A 3 6.92 -48.37 41.01
C THR A 3 5.93 -47.22 40.94
N LEU A 4 5.77 -46.45 42.03
CA LEU A 4 4.91 -45.26 42.08
C LEU A 4 5.28 -44.19 41.05
N PHE A 5 6.59 -44.01 40.78
CA PHE A 5 7.05 -43.06 39.77
C PHE A 5 6.69 -43.50 38.36
N ASN A 6 6.78 -44.81 38.08
CA ASN A 6 6.45 -45.35 36.78
C ASN A 6 4.93 -45.28 36.50
N ASP A 7 4.11 -45.54 37.52
CA ASP A 7 2.65 -45.46 37.41
C ASP A 7 2.18 -44.01 37.18
N VAL A 8 2.79 -43.04 37.88
CA VAL A 8 2.53 -41.60 37.67
C VAL A 8 2.97 -41.17 36.27
N PHE A 9 4.12 -41.64 35.79
CA PHE A 9 4.62 -41.30 34.46
C PHE A 9 3.71 -41.84 33.35
N MET A 10 3.24 -43.08 33.46
CA MET A 10 2.29 -43.69 32.52
C MET A 10 0.94 -42.96 32.53
N ALA A 11 0.49 -42.49 33.69
CA ALA A 11 -0.76 -41.71 33.80
C ALA A 11 -0.64 -40.30 33.21
N VAL A 12 0.54 -39.66 33.28
CA VAL A 12 0.77 -38.29 32.78
C VAL A 12 1.10 -38.24 31.29
N GLN A 13 1.67 -39.31 30.73
CA GLN A 13 2.04 -39.41 29.31
C GLN A 13 0.93 -38.99 28.31
N PRO A 14 -0.34 -39.46 28.42
CA PRO A 14 -1.38 -39.05 27.48
C PRO A 14 -1.74 -37.55 27.60
N VAL A 15 -1.73 -37.00 28.81
CA VAL A 15 -2.02 -35.58 29.06
C VAL A 15 -0.92 -34.69 28.50
N LEU A 16 0.35 -35.11 28.62
CA LEU A 16 1.48 -34.41 28.00
C LEU A 16 1.37 -34.37 26.48
N LEU A 17 1.04 -35.50 25.84
CA LEU A 17 0.85 -35.54 24.39
C LEU A 17 -0.32 -34.66 23.94
N GLN A 18 -1.41 -34.65 24.69
CA GLN A 18 -2.57 -33.81 24.41
C GLN A 18 -2.25 -32.31 24.59
N ALA A 19 -1.48 -31.96 25.63
CA ALA A 19 -1.02 -30.60 25.89
C ALA A 19 -0.10 -30.11 24.77
N ILE A 20 0.88 -30.93 24.34
CA ILE A 20 1.78 -30.61 23.23
C ILE A 20 0.99 -30.44 21.93
N SER A 21 0.04 -31.34 21.66
CA SER A 21 -0.79 -31.25 20.45
C SER A 21 -1.64 -29.99 20.41
N THR A 22 -2.26 -29.65 21.55
CA THR A 22 -3.07 -28.43 21.70
C THR A 22 -2.20 -27.18 21.58
N MET A 23 -1.01 -27.19 22.19
CA MET A 23 -0.06 -26.09 22.10
C MET A 23 0.43 -25.88 20.67
N LEU A 24 0.74 -26.97 19.95
CA LEU A 24 1.14 -26.91 18.55
C LEU A 24 0.00 -26.35 17.68
N MET A 25 -1.23 -26.81 17.90
CA MET A 25 -2.41 -26.30 17.19
C MET A 25 -2.60 -24.80 17.43
N ALA A 26 -2.56 -24.36 18.69
CA ALA A 26 -2.67 -22.94 19.04
C ALA A 26 -1.56 -22.11 18.39
N PHE A 27 -0.33 -22.64 18.38
CA PHE A 27 0.81 -22.00 17.73
C PHE A 27 0.60 -21.87 16.21
N LEU A 28 0.13 -22.92 15.54
CA LEU A 28 -0.16 -22.88 14.10
C LEU A 28 -1.26 -21.88 13.76
N VAL A 29 -2.33 -21.81 14.56
CA VAL A 29 -3.40 -20.82 14.39
C VAL A 29 -2.84 -19.40 14.55
N TRP A 30 -2.00 -19.17 15.55
CA TRP A 30 -1.38 -17.87 15.79
C TRP A 30 -0.47 -17.44 14.63
N VAL A 31 0.39 -18.34 14.13
CA VAL A 31 1.25 -18.08 12.97
C VAL A 31 0.41 -17.79 11.72
N ALA A 32 -0.60 -18.63 11.44
CA ALA A 32 -1.47 -18.47 10.29
C ALA A 32 -2.28 -17.16 10.33
N ASN A 33 -2.71 -16.72 11.51
CA ASN A 33 -3.43 -15.47 11.68
C ASN A 33 -2.49 -14.26 11.50
N THR A 34 -1.30 -14.31 12.10
CA THR A 34 -0.27 -13.26 11.95
C THR A 34 0.12 -13.08 10.49
N ALA A 35 0.37 -14.17 9.77
CA ALA A 35 0.67 -14.14 8.36
C ALA A 35 -0.50 -13.53 7.56
N ARG A 36 -1.74 -13.96 7.80
CA ARG A 36 -2.91 -13.41 7.10
C ARG A 36 -3.10 -11.92 7.30
N ILE A 37 -2.93 -11.43 8.53
CA ILE A 37 -3.04 -10.00 8.83
C ILE A 37 -1.94 -9.23 8.10
N ARG A 38 -0.69 -9.67 8.23
CA ARG A 38 0.45 -8.96 7.65
C ARG A 38 0.42 -8.94 6.12
N TYR A 39 0.29 -10.10 5.49
CA TYR A 39 0.25 -10.20 4.03
C TYR A 39 -1.04 -9.63 3.44
N GLY A 40 -2.17 -9.74 4.14
CA GLY A 40 -3.44 -9.15 3.70
C GLY A 40 -3.34 -7.63 3.57
N ILE A 41 -2.75 -6.97 4.58
CA ILE A 41 -2.55 -5.51 4.60
C ILE A 41 -1.57 -5.07 3.51
N GLU A 42 -0.48 -5.80 3.31
CA GLU A 42 0.55 -5.46 2.31
C GLU A 42 0.00 -5.51 0.87
N ILE A 43 -0.86 -6.49 0.57
CA ILE A 43 -1.49 -6.59 -0.75
C ILE A 43 -2.49 -5.44 -0.96
N GLU A 44 -3.31 -5.12 0.04
CA GLU A 44 -4.26 -4.02 -0.07
C GLU A 44 -3.55 -2.67 -0.23
N LYS A 45 -2.47 -2.45 0.52
CA LYS A 45 -1.62 -1.27 0.37
C LYS A 45 -1.04 -1.19 -1.04
N GLY A 46 -0.48 -2.29 -1.55
CA GLY A 46 0.07 -2.33 -2.91
C GLY A 46 -0.96 -1.99 -3.99
N LEU A 47 -2.20 -2.46 -3.85
CA LEU A 47 -3.29 -2.13 -4.78
C LEU A 47 -3.68 -0.66 -4.71
N ARG A 48 -3.77 -0.08 -3.51
CA ARG A 48 -4.04 1.35 -3.31
C ARG A 48 -2.91 2.22 -3.86
N ASP A 49 -1.66 1.87 -3.59
CA ASP A 49 -0.48 2.59 -4.07
C ASP A 49 -0.38 2.53 -5.61
N GLY A 50 -0.71 1.36 -6.19
CA GLY A 50 -0.81 1.17 -7.64
C GLY A 50 -1.86 2.09 -8.26
N LEU A 51 -3.08 2.11 -7.69
CA LEU A 51 -4.17 2.98 -8.14
C LEU A 51 -3.77 4.47 -8.09
N HIS A 52 -3.17 4.92 -6.99
CA HIS A 52 -2.72 6.30 -6.86
C HIS A 52 -1.59 6.68 -7.83
N SER A 53 -0.66 5.75 -8.09
CA SER A 53 0.42 5.94 -9.05
C SER A 53 -0.12 6.01 -10.49
N ALA A 54 -1.09 5.16 -10.83
CA ALA A 54 -1.79 5.19 -12.10
C ALA A 54 -2.56 6.50 -12.29
N ALA A 55 -3.26 6.99 -11.25
CA ALA A 55 -3.96 8.26 -11.31
C ALA A 55 -2.99 9.44 -11.54
N MET A 56 -1.86 9.49 -10.82
CA MET A 56 -0.84 10.52 -11.01
C MET A 56 -0.22 10.50 -12.41
N SER A 57 0.13 9.32 -12.93
CA SER A 57 0.67 9.19 -14.28
C SER A 57 -0.36 9.53 -15.36
N GLY A 58 -1.63 9.14 -15.15
CA GLY A 58 -2.75 9.49 -16.01
C GLY A 58 -2.97 11.00 -16.08
N VAL A 59 -3.00 11.68 -14.93
CA VAL A 59 -3.13 13.15 -14.85
C VAL A 59 -2.00 13.83 -15.61
N ARG A 60 -0.74 13.42 -15.38
CA ARG A 60 0.40 13.98 -16.11
C ARG A 60 0.30 13.74 -17.62
N ALA A 61 -0.11 12.55 -18.04
CA ALA A 61 -0.26 12.20 -19.44
C ALA A 61 -1.43 12.92 -20.13
N ALA A 62 -2.51 13.23 -19.39
CA ALA A 62 -3.63 13.99 -19.89
C ALA A 62 -3.27 15.48 -20.02
N LEU A 63 -2.60 16.05 -19.02
CA LEU A 63 -2.08 17.42 -19.06
C LEU A 63 -1.05 17.63 -20.16
N SER A 64 -0.14 16.66 -20.39
CA SER A 64 0.83 16.75 -21.49
C SER A 64 0.18 16.71 -22.87
N ARG A 65 -1.04 16.17 -22.97
CA ARG A 65 -1.86 16.19 -24.19
C ARG A 65 -2.69 17.48 -24.33
N GLY A 66 -2.60 18.40 -23.36
CA GLY A 66 -3.37 19.64 -23.35
C GLY A 66 -4.86 19.46 -23.02
N LEU A 67 -5.26 18.29 -22.50
CA LEU A 67 -6.63 18.03 -22.10
C LEU A 67 -7.00 18.86 -20.85
N SER A 68 -8.26 19.26 -20.75
CA SER A 68 -8.76 20.02 -19.60
C SER A 68 -10.22 19.66 -19.27
N GLY A 69 -10.65 19.97 -18.05
CA GLY A 69 -12.03 19.76 -17.61
C GLY A 69 -12.46 18.29 -17.69
N VAL A 70 -13.64 18.06 -18.29
CA VAL A 70 -14.27 16.73 -18.38
C VAL A 70 -13.45 15.76 -19.21
N GLU A 71 -12.86 16.21 -20.33
CA GLU A 71 -12.05 15.36 -21.21
C GLU A 71 -10.77 14.86 -20.53
N LEU A 72 -10.19 15.68 -19.65
CA LEU A 72 -9.06 15.25 -18.82
C LEU A 72 -9.52 14.16 -17.87
N ASN A 73 -10.64 14.35 -17.18
CA ASN A 73 -11.14 13.41 -16.19
C ASN A 73 -11.42 12.04 -16.82
N ASP A 74 -12.14 12.01 -17.95
CA ASP A 74 -12.44 10.78 -18.67
C ASP A 74 -11.16 10.08 -19.17
N ALA A 75 -10.20 10.83 -19.73
CA ALA A 75 -8.93 10.27 -20.18
C ALA A 75 -8.09 9.69 -19.03
N VAL A 76 -8.16 10.29 -17.83
CA VAL A 76 -7.47 9.79 -16.64
C VAL A 76 -8.15 8.55 -16.09
N ILE A 77 -9.48 8.53 -15.99
CA ILE A 77 -10.26 7.36 -15.57
C ILE A 77 -9.93 6.16 -16.48
N ASP A 78 -9.96 6.38 -17.79
CA ASP A 78 -9.61 5.37 -18.79
C ASP A 78 -8.19 4.83 -18.59
N HIS A 79 -7.23 5.72 -18.34
CA HIS A 79 -5.84 5.36 -18.09
C HIS A 79 -5.69 4.53 -16.80
N VAL A 80 -6.38 4.93 -15.73
CA VAL A 80 -6.35 4.23 -14.44
C VAL A 80 -6.91 2.81 -14.58
N ILE A 81 -8.06 2.66 -15.23
CA ILE A 81 -8.70 1.36 -15.46
C ILE A 81 -7.78 0.45 -16.27
N LYS A 82 -7.18 0.97 -17.35
CA LYS A 82 -6.26 0.20 -18.22
C LYS A 82 -4.95 -0.17 -17.52
N SER A 83 -4.42 0.70 -16.66
CA SER A 83 -3.12 0.51 -16.02
C SER A 83 -3.19 -0.31 -14.73
N THR A 84 -4.35 -0.39 -14.08
CA THR A 84 -4.52 -1.08 -12.79
C THR A 84 -5.77 -1.98 -12.75
N PRO A 85 -5.88 -2.96 -13.66
CA PRO A 85 -7.06 -3.84 -13.74
C PRO A 85 -7.30 -4.61 -12.43
N ASP A 86 -6.23 -5.06 -11.77
CA ASP A 86 -6.32 -5.81 -10.51
C ASP A 86 -6.81 -4.95 -9.35
N ALA A 87 -6.41 -3.67 -9.29
CA ALA A 87 -6.85 -2.74 -8.26
C ALA A 87 -8.33 -2.41 -8.42
N ILE A 88 -8.79 -2.18 -9.66
CA ILE A 88 -10.21 -1.95 -9.95
C ILE A 88 -11.04 -3.18 -9.61
N ALA A 89 -10.60 -4.38 -10.00
CA ALA A 89 -11.31 -5.62 -9.72
C ALA A 89 -11.47 -5.89 -8.21
N ARG A 90 -10.48 -5.51 -7.40
CA ARG A 90 -10.45 -5.84 -5.98
C ARG A 90 -10.97 -4.73 -5.05
N LEU A 91 -10.69 -3.47 -5.37
CA LEU A 91 -11.17 -2.32 -4.60
C LEU A 91 -12.55 -1.86 -5.02
N ASN A 92 -12.95 -2.14 -6.28
CA ASN A 92 -14.21 -1.74 -6.90
C ASN A 92 -14.64 -0.30 -6.54
N PRO A 93 -13.76 0.70 -6.76
CA PRO A 93 -14.06 2.08 -6.38
C PRO A 93 -15.21 2.60 -7.23
N ALA A 94 -16.14 3.32 -6.59
CA ALA A 94 -17.19 4.03 -7.32
C ALA A 94 -16.58 5.17 -8.16
N ARG A 95 -17.29 5.55 -9.24
CA ARG A 95 -16.77 6.51 -10.22
C ARG A 95 -16.52 7.89 -9.61
N ASP A 96 -17.40 8.36 -8.74
CA ASP A 96 -17.28 9.59 -7.95
C ASP A 96 -16.03 9.60 -7.05
N VAL A 97 -15.66 8.45 -6.48
CA VAL A 97 -14.43 8.30 -5.70
C VAL A 97 -13.20 8.47 -6.59
N LEU A 98 -13.20 7.90 -7.79
CA LEU A 98 -12.11 8.09 -8.74
C LEU A 98 -11.99 9.55 -9.16
N GLU A 99 -13.10 10.23 -9.44
CA GLU A 99 -13.12 11.66 -9.78
C GLU A 99 -12.51 12.49 -8.64
N THR A 100 -12.91 12.24 -7.40
CA THR A 100 -12.35 12.92 -6.21
C THR A 100 -10.84 12.70 -6.08
N ILE A 101 -10.34 11.48 -6.32
CA ILE A 101 -8.91 11.18 -6.30
C ILE A 101 -8.18 11.94 -7.42
N ILE A 102 -8.76 11.98 -8.62
CA ILE A 102 -8.19 12.66 -9.78
C ILE A 102 -8.11 14.16 -9.53
N GLU A 103 -9.16 14.78 -8.99
CA GLU A 103 -9.16 16.19 -8.61
C GLU A 103 -8.07 16.51 -7.59
N GLY A 104 -7.93 15.67 -6.56
CA GLY A 104 -6.85 15.79 -5.58
C GLY A 104 -5.45 15.70 -6.21
N LYS A 105 -5.26 14.76 -7.14
CA LYS A 105 -3.98 14.59 -7.87
C LYS A 105 -3.71 15.71 -8.87
N LEU A 106 -4.74 16.23 -9.52
CA LEU A 106 -4.64 17.38 -10.40
C LEU A 106 -4.15 18.60 -9.63
N LYS A 107 -4.74 18.86 -8.45
CA LYS A 107 -4.28 19.93 -7.57
C LYS A 107 -2.83 19.74 -7.13
N GLU A 108 -2.44 18.54 -6.72
CA GLU A 108 -1.06 18.22 -6.34
C GLU A 108 -0.06 18.48 -7.49
N VAL A 109 -0.40 18.12 -8.73
CA VAL A 109 0.44 18.36 -9.90
C VAL A 109 0.51 19.85 -10.24
N VAL A 110 -0.61 20.57 -10.20
CA VAL A 110 -0.64 22.02 -10.48
C VAL A 110 0.13 22.81 -9.42
N ASP A 111 -0.08 22.52 -8.14
CA ASP A 111 0.61 23.16 -7.02
C ASP A 111 2.11 22.79 -7.02
N GLY A 112 2.46 21.53 -7.30
CA GLY A 112 3.84 21.07 -7.40
C GLY A 112 4.60 21.65 -8.60
N VAL A 113 3.91 21.97 -9.70
CA VAL A 113 4.47 22.74 -10.82
C VAL A 113 4.73 24.19 -10.42
N SER A 114 3.86 24.79 -9.59
CA SER A 114 4.02 26.18 -9.12
C SER A 114 5.20 26.40 -8.17
N VAL A 115 5.61 25.39 -7.38
CA VAL A 115 6.74 25.52 -6.43
C VAL A 115 8.10 25.50 -7.15
N ARG A 116 8.19 24.85 -8.30
CA ARG A 116 9.47 24.64 -9.01
C ARG A 116 9.98 25.87 -9.77
N SER A 117 9.19 26.93 -9.88
CA SER A 117 9.56 28.17 -10.59
C SER A 117 10.14 29.28 -9.71
N VAL A 118 10.32 29.08 -8.39
CA VAL A 118 10.71 30.18 -7.48
C VAL A 118 12.19 30.18 -7.04
N ASP A 119 13.00 29.14 -7.26
CA ASP A 119 14.30 29.06 -6.57
C ASP A 119 15.50 28.58 -7.42
N VAL A 120 15.90 29.37 -8.42
CA VAL A 120 17.22 29.21 -9.08
C VAL A 120 17.95 30.54 -9.38
N ALA A 121 17.31 31.69 -9.13
CA ALA A 121 17.90 33.01 -9.43
C ALA A 121 18.75 33.61 -8.29
N GLY A 122 18.70 33.04 -7.07
CA GLY A 122 19.33 33.62 -5.88
C GLY A 122 20.69 33.06 -5.45
N LEU A 123 21.20 31.99 -6.08
CA LEU A 123 22.33 31.20 -5.57
C LEU A 123 23.65 31.31 -6.38
N ARG A 124 23.79 32.32 -7.24
CA ARG A 124 25.04 32.60 -7.96
C ARG A 124 25.49 34.06 -7.82
N ALA A 125 25.74 34.50 -6.58
CA ALA A 125 26.61 35.63 -6.34
C ALA A 125 27.94 35.12 -5.75
N THR A 126 28.97 35.18 -6.58
CA THR A 126 30.39 34.91 -6.30
C THR A 126 30.91 35.59 -5.03
N PRO A 127 31.66 34.92 -4.15
CA PRO A 127 32.53 35.61 -3.21
C PRO A 127 33.76 36.11 -3.99
N THR A 128 33.77 37.39 -4.33
CA THR A 128 34.98 38.11 -4.75
C THR A 128 35.95 38.15 -3.57
N VAL A 129 37.04 37.39 -3.69
CA VAL A 129 38.20 37.45 -2.80
C VAL A 129 38.79 38.86 -2.87
N ARG A 130 38.84 39.56 -1.73
CA ARG A 130 39.61 40.79 -1.58
C ARG A 130 40.27 40.82 -0.21
N ARG A 131 41.56 40.51 -0.18
CA ARG A 131 42.61 41.33 0.43
C ARG A 131 43.98 40.72 0.14
#